data_AF-A0A7N2MPW2-F1
#
_entry.id   AF-A0A7N2MPW2-F1
#
_cell.length_a   1.000
_cell.length_b   1.000
_cell.length_c   1.000
_cell.angle_alpha   90.00
_cell.angle_beta   90.00
_cell.angle_gamma   90.00
#
_symmetry.space_group_name_H-M   'P 1'
#
loop_
_entity.id
_entity.type
_entity.pdbx_description
1 polymer ?
#
loop_
_entity_poly.entity_id
_entity_poly.type
_entity_poly.pdbx_seq_one_letter_code
_entity_poly.pdbx_strand_id
1 'polypeptide(L)'
;MKEGMDRISLCLDRAFAISDWLEYFKSPKVHHLVESTSNHCILTITDSPPPTRKSKHRFHFEVMWVKREDCREVIEAVWDLSTLSATLEGIASNLKRCAIALTNWNQNVVRNISKQIQEKRRALNSLTMDD
;
A
#
# COMPACT_ATOMS: atom_id res chain seq x y z
N MET A 1 8.86 -5.15 26.95
CA MET A 1 8.16 -3.89 26.63
C MET A 1 8.01 -3.14 27.95
N LYS A 2 8.74 -2.03 28.16
CA LYS A 2 8.58 -1.26 29.40
C LYS A 2 7.30 -0.43 29.26
N GLU A 3 6.30 -0.72 30.09
CA GLU A 3 5.12 0.12 30.25
C GLU A 3 5.37 1.14 31.37
N GLY A 4 5.03 2.41 31.12
CA GLY A 4 5.13 3.49 32.11
C GLY A 4 5.44 4.86 31.49
N MET A 5 5.08 5.93 32.20
CA MET A 5 5.31 7.36 31.86
C MET A 5 6.79 7.75 31.65
N ASP A 6 7.72 6.81 31.75
CA ASP A 6 9.17 7.01 31.75
C ASP A 6 9.82 6.58 30.42
N ARG A 7 9.03 6.61 29.33
CA ARG A 7 9.49 6.19 28.00
C ARG A 7 10.23 7.33 27.31
N ILE A 8 11.56 7.27 27.30
CA ILE A 8 12.39 8.18 26.50
C ILE A 8 12.47 7.65 25.07
N SER A 9 11.89 8.37 24.12
CA SER A 9 12.02 8.16 22.68
C SER A 9 13.17 9.01 22.13
N LEU A 10 14.00 8.45 21.25
CA LEU A 10 15.08 9.18 20.57
C LEU A 10 14.98 8.92 19.07
N CYS A 11 14.82 9.98 18.27
CA CYS A 11 14.85 9.89 16.81
C CYS A 11 16.30 9.91 16.31
N LEU A 12 16.80 8.74 15.88
CA LEU A 12 18.18 8.56 15.41
C LEU A 12 18.34 8.79 13.89
N ASP A 13 17.24 8.69 13.13
CA ASP A 13 17.29 8.82 11.67
C ASP A 13 17.24 10.29 11.25
N ARG A 14 18.33 10.76 10.64
CA ARG A 14 18.51 12.17 10.20
C ARG A 14 18.98 12.23 8.76
N ALA A 15 18.54 13.26 8.04
CA ALA A 15 19.07 13.63 6.73
C ALA A 15 20.07 14.77 6.88
N PHE A 16 21.19 14.69 6.18
CA PHE A 16 22.19 15.76 6.11
C PHE A 16 22.29 16.26 4.67
N ALA A 17 22.41 17.57 4.49
CA ALA A 17 22.50 18.21 3.18
C ALA A 17 23.62 19.24 3.18
N ILE A 18 24.31 19.34 2.05
CA ILE A 18 25.30 20.39 1.78
C ILE A 18 24.65 21.56 1.04
N SER A 19 25.30 22.73 1.04
CA SER A 19 24.78 23.95 0.42
C SER A 19 24.37 23.74 -1.04
N ASP A 20 25.23 23.14 -1.86
CA ASP A 20 24.95 22.84 -3.27
C ASP A 20 23.69 21.99 -3.47
N TRP A 21 23.41 21.08 -2.53
CA TRP A 21 22.23 20.24 -2.56
C TRP A 21 20.96 21.05 -2.23
N LEU A 22 21.03 21.96 -1.26
CA LEU A 22 19.94 22.89 -0.92
C LEU A 22 19.72 23.94 -2.01
N GLU A 23 20.74 24.26 -2.80
CA GLU A 23 20.59 25.12 -3.97
C GLU A 23 19.85 24.40 -5.10
N TYR A 24 20.06 23.09 -5.27
CA TYR A 24 19.37 22.29 -6.27
C TYR A 24 17.90 22.01 -5.89
N PHE A 25 17.66 21.60 -4.64
CA PHE A 25 16.31 21.32 -4.12
C PHE A 25 15.79 22.52 -3.31
N LYS A 26 14.82 23.26 -3.85
CA LYS A 26 14.44 24.59 -3.32
C LYS A 26 13.59 24.56 -2.05
N SER A 27 12.92 23.45 -1.79
CA SER A 27 11.95 23.24 -0.72
C SER A 27 11.94 21.78 -0.22
N PRO A 28 13.09 21.24 0.19
CA PRO A 28 13.21 19.84 0.58
C PRO A 28 12.42 19.60 1.87
N LYS A 29 11.55 18.60 1.85
CA LYS A 29 10.81 18.10 3.01
C LYS A 29 11.29 16.71 3.34
N VAL A 30 11.64 16.48 4.59
CA VAL A 30 11.96 15.16 5.13
C VAL A 30 10.69 14.58 5.75
N HIS A 31 10.32 13.37 5.33
CA HIS A 31 9.20 12.62 5.88
C HIS A 31 9.73 11.36 6.55
N HIS A 32 9.43 11.20 7.82
CA HIS A 32 9.68 10.00 8.60
C HIS A 32 8.54 9.00 8.36
N LEU A 33 8.83 7.87 7.72
CA LEU A 33 7.91 6.75 7.57
C LEU A 33 8.21 5.72 8.64
N VAL A 34 7.45 5.79 9.74
CA VAL A 34 7.60 4.88 10.87
C VAL A 34 7.01 3.52 10.51
N GLU A 35 7.76 2.47 10.75
CA GLU A 35 7.32 1.09 10.53
C GLU A 35 7.24 0.34 11.87
N SER A 36 6.15 -0.38 12.06
CA SER A 36 5.81 -1.02 13.34
C SER A 36 6.78 -2.14 13.75
N THR A 37 7.50 -2.69 12.77
CA THR A 37 8.39 -3.85 12.95
C THR A 37 9.87 -3.46 13.02
N SER A 38 10.19 -2.17 12.97
CA SER A 38 11.55 -1.66 12.93
C SER A 38 11.74 -0.56 13.97
N ASN A 39 12.89 -0.57 14.64
CA ASN A 39 13.34 0.54 15.48
C ASN A 39 13.98 1.67 14.66
N HIS A 40 14.15 1.48 13.35
CA HIS A 40 14.56 2.48 12.37
C HIS A 40 13.38 2.96 11.53
N CYS A 41 13.40 4.25 11.20
CA CYS A 41 12.43 4.92 10.35
C CYS A 41 13.00 5.15 8.95
N ILE A 42 12.17 4.98 7.91
CA ILE A 42 12.57 5.31 6.54
C ILE A 42 12.44 6.83 6.35
N LEU A 43 13.52 7.48 5.92
CA LEU A 43 13.51 8.90 5.55
C LEU A 43 13.20 9.06 4.06
N THR A 44 12.10 9.73 3.74
CA THR A 44 11.77 10.12 2.37
C THR A 44 11.98 11.61 2.21
N ILE A 45 12.79 12.03 1.24
CA ILE A 45 13.07 13.44 0.97
C ILE A 45 12.37 13.84 -0.33
N THR A 46 11.55 14.89 -0.28
CA THR A 46 10.77 15.36 -1.44
C THR A 46 10.88 16.87 -1.59
N ASP A 47 11.08 17.35 -2.82
CA ASP A 47 11.15 18.79 -3.14
C ASP A 47 9.89 19.31 -3.87
N SER A 48 8.89 18.46 -4.05
CA SER A 48 7.59 18.81 -4.64
C SER A 48 6.52 17.87 -4.09
N PRO A 49 5.23 18.29 -4.09
CA PRO A 49 4.15 17.35 -3.80
C PRO A 49 4.25 16.16 -4.79
N PRO A 50 4.08 14.92 -4.30
CA PRO A 50 4.23 13.74 -5.14
C PRO A 50 3.33 13.91 -6.37
N PRO A 51 3.82 13.59 -7.58
CA PRO A 51 3.00 13.68 -8.78
C PRO A 51 1.74 12.86 -8.56
N THR A 52 0.58 13.42 -8.91
CA THR A 52 -0.69 12.68 -8.90
C THR A 52 -0.59 11.60 -9.99
N ARG A 53 0.06 10.48 -9.68
CA ARG A 53 0.19 9.36 -10.59
C ARG A 53 -1.19 8.73 -10.71
N LYS A 54 -1.98 9.21 -11.67
CA LYS A 54 -3.09 8.45 -12.26
C LYS A 54 -2.50 7.35 -13.14
N SER A 55 -1.65 6.50 -12.55
CA SER A 55 -1.23 5.27 -13.25
C SER A 55 -2.49 4.44 -13.42
N LYS A 56 -2.78 3.99 -14.65
CA LYS A 56 -3.79 2.94 -14.85
C LYS A 56 -3.35 1.76 -14.00
N HIS A 57 -4.04 1.54 -12.89
CA HIS A 57 -3.68 0.49 -11.96
C HIS A 57 -3.75 -0.84 -12.73
N ARG A 58 -2.60 -1.47 -12.93
CA ARG A 58 -2.55 -2.80 -13.51
C ARG A 58 -3.21 -3.74 -12.51
N PHE A 59 -3.98 -4.71 -13.01
CA PHE A 59 -4.50 -5.76 -12.16
C PHE A 59 -3.33 -6.60 -11.64
N HIS A 60 -3.28 -6.78 -10.32
CA HIS A 60 -2.37 -7.69 -9.66
C HIS A 60 -3.21 -8.56 -8.72
N PHE A 61 -2.96 -9.86 -8.78
CA PHE A 61 -3.54 -10.80 -7.85
C PHE A 61 -2.68 -10.85 -6.58
N GLU A 62 -3.29 -10.66 -5.41
CA GLU A 62 -2.58 -10.67 -4.14
C GLU A 62 -2.67 -12.03 -3.45
N VAL A 63 -1.55 -12.52 -2.91
CA VAL A 63 -1.49 -13.83 -2.25
C VAL A 63 -2.49 -13.95 -1.09
N MET A 64 -2.77 -12.85 -0.39
CA MET A 64 -3.74 -12.86 0.70
C MET A 64 -5.17 -13.20 0.26
N TRP A 65 -5.51 -12.99 -1.02
CA TRP A 65 -6.84 -13.31 -1.55
C TRP A 65 -7.07 -14.82 -1.63
N VAL A 66 -6.02 -15.62 -1.80
CA VAL A 66 -6.12 -17.10 -1.84
C VAL A 66 -6.73 -17.68 -0.56
N LYS A 67 -6.51 -17.02 0.58
CA LYS A 67 -7.00 -17.48 1.89
C LYS A 67 -8.45 -17.10 2.17
N ARG A 68 -9.10 -16.38 1.25
CA ARG A 68 -10.42 -15.80 1.44
C ARG A 68 -11.46 -16.58 0.64
N GLU A 69 -12.46 -17.11 1.33
CA GLU A 69 -13.53 -17.88 0.68
C GLU A 69 -14.31 -17.01 -0.32
N ASP A 70 -14.57 -15.75 0.02
CA ASP A 70 -15.27 -14.83 -0.87
C ASP A 70 -14.47 -14.47 -2.14
N CYS A 71 -13.15 -14.61 -2.14
CA CYS A 71 -12.36 -14.53 -3.38
C CYS A 71 -12.63 -15.73 -4.29
N ARG A 72 -12.71 -16.93 -3.70
CA ARG A 72 -12.98 -18.17 -4.42
C ARG A 72 -14.36 -18.14 -5.07
N GLU A 73 -15.38 -17.74 -4.31
CA GLU A 73 -16.75 -17.59 -4.80
C GLU A 73 -16.84 -16.65 -6.02
N VAL A 74 -16.11 -15.53 -5.99
CA VAL A 74 -16.06 -14.58 -7.12
C VAL A 74 -15.43 -15.22 -8.37
N ILE A 75 -14.38 -16.04 -8.21
CA ILE A 75 -13.73 -16.72 -9.33
C ILE A 75 -14.68 -17.77 -9.91
N GLU A 76 -15.25 -18.64 -9.08
CA GLU A 76 -16.17 -19.71 -9.50
C GLU A 76 -17.38 -19.13 -10.26
N ALA A 77 -18.03 -18.11 -9.71
CA ALA A 77 -19.18 -17.45 -10.32
C ALA A 77 -18.88 -16.87 -11.72
N VAL A 78 -17.67 -16.35 -11.94
CA VAL A 78 -17.28 -15.71 -13.21
C VAL A 78 -16.74 -16.72 -14.22
N TRP A 79 -16.07 -17.77 -13.74
CA TRP A 79 -15.46 -18.79 -14.57
C TRP A 79 -16.52 -19.67 -15.26
N ASP A 80 -17.57 -20.06 -14.53
CA ASP A 80 -18.62 -20.97 -15.01
C ASP A 80 -19.58 -20.34 -16.05
N LEU A 81 -19.56 -19.01 -16.19
CA LEU A 81 -20.38 -18.28 -17.17
C LEU A 81 -19.83 -18.34 -18.61
N SER A 82 -18.77 -19.11 -18.86
CA SER A 82 -18.03 -19.08 -20.12
C SER A 82 -18.18 -20.37 -20.94
N THR A 83 -18.95 -20.28 -22.02
CA THR A 83 -19.24 -21.39 -22.94
C THR A 83 -18.06 -21.86 -23.80
N LEU A 84 -16.90 -21.21 -23.70
CA LEU A 84 -15.69 -21.48 -24.49
C LEU A 84 -14.49 -21.97 -23.66
N SER A 85 -14.74 -22.48 -22.44
CA SER A 85 -13.70 -22.77 -21.44
C SER A 85 -12.55 -23.70 -21.87
N ALA A 86 -12.65 -24.39 -23.01
CA ALA A 86 -11.62 -25.34 -23.48
C ALA A 86 -10.63 -24.77 -24.53
N THR A 87 -10.84 -23.56 -25.06
CA THR A 87 -9.90 -22.95 -26.02
C THR A 87 -8.97 -21.95 -25.33
N LEU A 88 -7.78 -21.72 -25.91
CA LEU A 88 -6.84 -20.70 -25.39
C LEU A 88 -7.47 -19.30 -25.33
N GLU A 89 -8.31 -18.96 -26.31
CA GLU A 89 -9.04 -17.70 -26.33
C GLU A 89 -10.11 -17.64 -25.23
N GLY A 90 -10.81 -18.75 -24.98
CA GLY A 90 -11.76 -18.87 -23.88
C GLY A 90 -11.10 -18.70 -22.51
N ILE A 91 -9.97 -19.36 -22.28
CA ILE A 91 -9.18 -19.21 -21.04
C ILE A 91 -8.72 -17.76 -20.87
N ALA A 92 -8.19 -17.13 -21.92
CA ALA A 92 -7.76 -15.73 -21.86
C ALA A 92 -8.93 -14.77 -21.54
N SER A 93 -10.10 -15.02 -22.14
CA SER A 93 -11.32 -14.28 -21.85
C SER A 93 -11.75 -14.45 -20.39
N ASN A 94 -11.73 -15.67 -19.87
CA ASN A 94 -12.08 -15.98 -18.48
C ASN A 94 -11.17 -15.29 -17.48
N LEU A 95 -9.85 -15.36 -17.71
CA LEU A 95 -8.86 -14.66 -16.90
C LEU A 95 -9.11 -13.15 -16.89
N LYS A 96 -9.44 -12.56 -18.05
CA LYS A 96 -9.77 -11.13 -18.15
C LYS A 96 -11.03 -10.78 -17.36
N ARG A 97 -12.08 -11.61 -17.43
CA ARG A 97 -13.32 -11.40 -16.64
C ARG A 97 -13.06 -11.53 -15.14
N CYS A 98 -12.29 -12.55 -14.73
CA CYS A 98 -11.87 -12.72 -13.34
C CYS A 98 -11.08 -11.51 -12.84
N ALA A 99 -10.14 -10.99 -13.64
CA ALA A 99 -9.38 -9.80 -13.29
C ALA A 99 -10.28 -8.58 -13.06
N ILE A 100 -11.31 -8.37 -13.89
CA ILE A 100 -12.28 -7.28 -13.73
C ILE A 100 -13.12 -7.49 -12.46
N ALA A 101 -13.66 -8.70 -12.26
CA ALA A 101 -14.51 -9.02 -11.12
C ALA A 101 -13.73 -8.90 -9.79
N LEU A 102 -12.52 -9.44 -9.73
CA LEU A 102 -11.63 -9.33 -8.57
C LEU A 102 -11.17 -7.90 -8.33
N THR A 103 -11.01 -7.08 -9.37
CA THR A 103 -10.72 -5.64 -9.19
C THR A 103 -11.89 -4.93 -8.48
N ASN A 104 -13.13 -5.20 -8.89
CA ASN A 104 -14.32 -4.62 -8.26
C ASN A 104 -14.52 -5.15 -6.84
N TRP A 105 -14.36 -6.45 -6.64
CA TRP A 105 -14.42 -7.06 -5.30
C TRP A 105 -13.34 -6.51 -4.37
N ASN A 106 -12.10 -6.37 -4.85
CA ASN A 106 -11.02 -5.75 -4.08
C ASN A 106 -11.37 -4.32 -3.67
N GLN A 107 -11.93 -3.52 -4.59
CA GLN A 107 -12.33 -2.14 -4.30
C GLN A 107 -13.45 -2.03 -3.26
N ASN A 108 -14.42 -2.95 -3.27
CA ASN A 108 -15.60 -2.87 -2.42
C ASN A 108 -15.45 -3.61 -1.08
N VAL A 109 -14.68 -4.71 -1.05
CA VAL A 109 -14.60 -5.61 0.12
C VAL A 109 -13.24 -5.54 0.80
N VAL A 110 -12.16 -5.56 0.02
CA VAL A 110 -10.78 -5.64 0.56
C VAL A 110 -10.20 -4.27 0.85
N ARG A 111 -10.58 -3.22 0.10
CA ARG A 111 -10.02 -1.86 0.21
C ARG A 111 -10.10 -1.28 1.61
N ASN A 112 -11.04 -1.77 2.42
CA ASN A 112 -11.14 -1.46 3.84
C ASN A 112 -9.85 -1.85 4.59
N ILE A 113 -9.23 -2.99 4.29
CA ILE A 113 -7.96 -3.44 4.90
C ILE A 113 -6.83 -2.46 4.54
N SER A 114 -6.66 -2.10 3.27
CA SER A 114 -5.61 -1.15 2.87
C SER A 114 -5.83 0.23 3.50
N LYS A 115 -7.09 0.67 3.60
CA LYS A 115 -7.46 1.92 4.28
C LYS A 115 -7.14 1.85 5.78
N GLN A 116 -7.50 0.76 6.44
CA GLN A 116 -7.20 0.52 7.86
C GLN A 116 -5.69 0.48 8.11
N ILE A 117 -4.89 -0.18 7.26
CA ILE A 117 -3.42 -0.16 7.36
C ILE A 117 -2.91 1.28 7.25
N GLN A 118 -3.42 2.06 6.30
CA GLN A 118 -3.03 3.46 6.15
C GLN A 118 -3.42 4.32 7.36
N GLU A 119 -4.63 4.13 7.90
CA GLU A 119 -5.10 4.82 9.11
C GLU A 119 -4.25 4.47 10.32
N LYS A 120 -3.94 3.19 10.52
CA LYS A 120 -3.06 2.72 11.61
C LYS A 120 -1.65 3.29 11.47
N ARG A 121 -1.09 3.32 10.26
CA ARG A 121 0.21 3.96 9.98
C ARG A 121 0.20 5.47 10.27
N ARG A 122 -0.88 6.19 9.90
CA ARG A 122 -1.02 7.62 10.23
C ARG A 122 -1.09 7.86 11.74
N ALA A 123 -1.86 7.06 12.46
CA ALA A 123 -1.95 7.14 13.92
C ALA A 123 -0.60 6.83 14.59
N LEU A 124 0.15 5.86 14.06
CA LEU A 124 1.49 5.54 14.54
C LEU A 124 2.43 6.74 14.32
N ASN A 125 2.39 7.34 13.12
CA ASN A 125 3.19 8.53 12.83
C ASN A 125 2.84 9.72 13.74
N SER A 126 1.55 10.02 14.01
CA SER A 126 1.18 11.14 14.89
C SER A 126 1.71 10.95 16.31
N LEU A 127 1.62 9.72 16.85
CA LEU A 127 2.16 9.38 18.17
C LEU A 127 3.69 9.48 18.26
N THR A 128 4.38 9.56 17.14
CA THR A 128 5.85 9.66 17.08
C THR A 128 6.32 11.11 16.83
N MET A 129 5.41 12.02 16.46
CA MET A 129 5.72 13.42 16.15
C MET A 129 5.32 14.40 17.27
N ASP A 130 4.52 13.95 18.25
CA ASP A 130 4.08 14.73 19.42
C ASP A 130 5.09 14.66 20.61
N ASP A 131 6.25 14.03 20.42
CA ASP A 131 7.43 14.04 21.31
C ASP A 131 8.50 15.00 20.76
#